data_AF-A0A0L0V0V3-F1
#
_entry.id   AF-A0A0L0V0V3-F1
#
_cell.length_a   1.000
_cell.length_b   1.000
_cell.length_c   1.000
_cell.angle_alpha   90.00
_cell.angle_beta   90.00
_cell.angle_gamma   90.00
#
_symmetry.space_group_name_H-M   'P 1'
#
loop_
_entity.id
_entity.type
_entity.pdbx_description
1 polymer ?
#
loop_
_entity_poly.entity_id
_entity_poly.type
_entity_poly.pdbx_seq_one_letter_code
_entity_poly.pdbx_strand_id
1 'polypeptide(L)'
;MKKKNKPNARHKEQEEELIQQSEEENSALKTKTSLQSSNNLDLTQKVARLLSQEPLSIPTNTIPPSINLNQPALTTFDPLDFNQGINSLIEEKVGIFGEKIKLYQNQIGQLRKEIETKDQLLDEIKKIRQTDAEELLEKYKQIAETRYAGLLKLQKIQEDALNESRDKVIELSAKLSRVYSGEEERDRIRLEEEKQSLIQSNQQLKAAHDAQRKRRKEAERMAQQAATLAQENVQDQLNEANDEVKTLKKMLATETENSKSMINQINQLRSNASSSSATNHHSNHNNGNSNNSSNQLSNEKVIEDLKNRLSIIGDFTGLEILSSTPDLAKRKGTIYECIFADIVDRGFALHFKIQVHPDETCSYTPALDPERDLATIKITPDFLRQFVRFPTKACAHVYWKLFQAFNLQDT
;
A
#
# COMPACT_ATOMS: atom_id res chain seq x y z
N MET A 1 -29.24 -18.35 24.97
CA MET A 1 -29.10 -16.96 24.51
C MET A 1 -28.33 -16.94 23.20
N LYS A 2 -29.00 -16.67 22.07
CA LYS A 2 -28.39 -16.66 20.72
C LYS A 2 -27.78 -15.28 20.45
N LYS A 3 -26.45 -15.18 20.37
CA LYS A 3 -25.75 -13.97 19.94
C LYS A 3 -25.77 -13.88 18.41
N LYS A 4 -26.37 -12.81 17.88
CA LYS A 4 -26.39 -12.47 16.45
C LYS A 4 -25.03 -11.90 16.04
N ASN A 5 -24.42 -12.47 15.00
CA ASN A 5 -23.24 -11.92 14.33
C ASN A 5 -23.63 -10.66 13.55
N LYS A 6 -22.86 -9.59 13.75
CA LYS A 6 -22.94 -8.32 13.01
C LYS A 6 -21.99 -8.41 11.81
N PRO A 7 -22.40 -8.06 10.58
CA PRO A 7 -21.54 -8.12 9.42
C PRO A 7 -20.50 -6.99 9.44
N ASN A 8 -19.33 -7.31 8.88
CA ASN A 8 -18.10 -6.53 8.90
C ASN A 8 -18.19 -5.34 7.93
N ALA A 9 -18.12 -4.11 8.46
CA ALA A 9 -18.31 -2.87 7.70
C ALA A 9 -17.19 -2.56 6.68
N ARG A 10 -16.03 -3.24 6.79
CA ARG A 10 -14.86 -2.99 5.93
C ARG A 10 -14.99 -3.48 4.48
N HIS A 11 -15.94 -4.37 4.18
CA HIS A 11 -16.12 -4.82 2.80
C HIS A 11 -16.87 -3.83 1.91
N LYS A 12 -17.63 -2.89 2.49
CA LYS A 12 -18.36 -1.89 1.70
C LYS A 12 -17.49 -0.76 1.17
N GLU A 13 -16.46 -0.34 1.93
CA GLU A 13 -15.58 0.75 1.51
C GLU A 13 -14.65 0.34 0.36
N GLN A 14 -14.22 -0.93 0.31
CA GLN A 14 -13.39 -1.44 -0.80
C GLN A 14 -14.18 -1.65 -2.11
N GLU A 15 -15.49 -1.88 -2.03
CA GLU A 15 -16.33 -2.03 -3.23
C GLU A 15 -16.70 -0.65 -3.82
N GLU A 16 -16.83 0.39 -2.99
CA GLU A 16 -17.08 1.76 -3.44
C GLU A 16 -15.84 2.42 -4.09
N GLU A 17 -14.61 2.15 -3.61
CA GLU A 17 -13.38 2.65 -4.27
C GLU A 17 -13.12 2.02 -5.64
N LEU A 18 -13.49 0.74 -5.84
CA LEU A 18 -13.28 0.05 -7.12
C LEU A 18 -14.25 0.55 -8.21
N ILE A 19 -15.47 0.94 -7.81
CA ILE A 19 -16.46 1.51 -8.74
C ILE A 19 -16.02 2.90 -9.18
N GLN A 20 -15.45 3.71 -8.27
CA GLN A 20 -15.04 5.08 -8.58
C GLN A 20 -13.85 5.16 -9.55
N GLN A 21 -12.90 4.22 -9.47
CA GLN A 21 -11.80 4.12 -10.46
C GLN A 21 -12.28 3.69 -11.85
N SER A 22 -13.31 2.84 -11.93
CA SER A 22 -13.87 2.38 -13.21
C SER A 22 -14.68 3.46 -13.96
N GLU A 23 -15.23 4.44 -13.24
CA GLU A 23 -15.94 5.58 -13.83
C GLU A 23 -14.99 6.64 -14.40
N GLU A 24 -13.81 6.81 -13.78
CA GLU A 24 -12.81 7.79 -14.22
C GLU A 24 -12.13 7.36 -15.53
N GLU A 25 -11.79 6.07 -15.71
CA GLU A 25 -11.24 5.55 -16.98
C GLU A 25 -12.24 5.62 -18.15
N ASN A 26 -13.53 5.39 -17.89
CA ASN A 26 -14.56 5.49 -18.92
C ASN A 26 -14.83 6.94 -19.38
N SER A 27 -14.56 7.93 -18.51
CA SER A 27 -14.69 9.35 -18.85
C SER A 27 -13.58 9.84 -19.82
N ALA A 28 -12.37 9.29 -19.68
CA ALA A 28 -11.22 9.60 -20.54
C ALA A 28 -11.34 9.00 -21.96
N LEU A 29 -12.07 7.89 -22.11
CA LEU A 29 -12.31 7.28 -23.43
C LEU A 29 -13.36 8.05 -24.25
N LYS A 30 -14.36 8.65 -23.60
CA LYS A 30 -15.43 9.45 -24.24
C LYS A 30 -14.93 10.78 -24.82
N THR A 31 -13.89 11.37 -24.25
CA THR A 31 -13.33 12.65 -24.72
C THR A 31 -12.49 12.49 -25.99
N LYS A 32 -11.88 11.32 -26.24
CA LYS A 32 -11.12 11.06 -27.47
C LYS A 32 -12.01 10.81 -28.70
N THR A 33 -13.19 10.22 -28.54
CA THR A 33 -14.14 10.00 -29.66
C THR A 33 -14.86 11.28 -30.09
N SER A 34 -15.04 12.25 -29.19
CA SER A 34 -15.68 13.54 -29.50
C SER A 34 -14.85 14.41 -30.45
N LEU A 35 -13.51 14.39 -30.33
CA LEU A 35 -12.61 15.20 -31.17
C LEU A 35 -12.59 14.76 -32.64
N GLN A 36 -12.79 13.48 -32.94
CA GLN A 36 -12.82 12.99 -34.33
C GLN A 36 -14.11 13.36 -35.09
N SER A 37 -15.23 13.54 -34.40
CA SER A 37 -16.51 13.94 -35.04
C SER A 37 -16.48 15.39 -35.53
N SER A 38 -15.79 16.28 -34.80
CA SER A 38 -15.71 17.71 -35.15
C SER A 38 -14.99 18.01 -36.47
N ASN A 39 -14.01 17.19 -36.84
CA ASN A 39 -13.22 17.38 -38.08
C ASN A 39 -14.01 16.99 -39.36
N ASN A 40 -14.99 16.09 -39.26
CA ASN A 40 -15.81 15.70 -40.41
C ASN A 40 -16.89 16.75 -40.77
N LEU A 41 -17.34 17.52 -39.78
CA LEU A 41 -18.33 18.59 -40.00
C LEU A 41 -17.71 19.78 -40.78
N ASP A 42 -16.44 20.11 -40.49
CA ASP A 42 -15.72 21.22 -41.13
C ASP A 42 -15.37 20.92 -42.60
N LEU A 43 -15.08 19.65 -42.94
CA LEU A 43 -14.82 19.24 -44.33
C LEU A 43 -16.08 19.36 -45.20
N THR A 44 -17.23 18.97 -44.66
CA THR A 44 -18.53 19.03 -45.35
C THR A 44 -18.93 20.48 -45.62
N GLN A 45 -18.67 21.40 -44.69
CA GLN A 45 -18.92 22.83 -44.87
C GLN A 45 -17.96 23.48 -45.89
N LYS A 46 -16.71 23.04 -45.95
CA LYS A 46 -15.74 23.54 -46.96
C LYS A 46 -16.11 23.12 -48.39
N VAL A 47 -16.60 21.89 -48.58
CA VAL A 47 -17.06 21.41 -49.89
C VAL A 47 -18.31 22.17 -50.37
N ALA A 48 -19.26 22.45 -49.47
CA ALA A 48 -20.44 23.25 -49.80
C ALA A 48 -20.10 24.70 -50.23
N ARG A 49 -19.02 25.27 -49.68
CA ARG A 49 -18.55 26.63 -50.00
C ARG A 49 -17.83 26.74 -51.35
N LEU A 50 -17.23 25.65 -51.82
CA LEU A 50 -16.55 25.61 -53.12
C LEU A 50 -17.54 25.45 -54.29
N LEU A 51 -18.71 24.85 -54.05
CA LEU A 51 -19.74 24.66 -55.06
C LEU A 51 -20.64 25.89 -55.29
N SER A 52 -20.53 26.95 -54.47
CA SER A 52 -21.40 28.14 -54.56
C SER A 52 -20.76 29.37 -55.24
N GLN A 53 -19.60 29.23 -55.89
CA GLN A 53 -18.99 30.33 -56.64
C GLN A 53 -19.39 30.26 -58.11
N GLU A 54 -20.44 31.01 -58.47
CA GLU A 54 -20.80 31.28 -59.85
C GLU A 54 -19.74 32.20 -60.53
N PRO A 55 -19.47 32.03 -61.83
CA PRO A 55 -18.47 32.82 -62.53
C PRO A 55 -18.95 34.26 -62.81
N LEU A 56 -18.08 35.22 -62.50
CA LEU A 56 -18.26 36.64 -62.85
C LEU A 56 -18.42 36.85 -64.35
N SER A 57 -19.44 37.60 -64.72
CA SER A 57 -19.72 38.09 -66.06
C SER A 57 -18.69 39.17 -66.45
N ILE A 58 -18.04 38.99 -67.59
CA ILE A 58 -17.15 39.97 -68.21
C ILE A 58 -18.02 40.96 -69.02
N PRO A 59 -17.88 42.29 -68.85
CA PRO A 59 -18.51 43.24 -69.74
C PRO A 59 -17.50 43.80 -70.76
N THR A 60 -18.05 44.23 -71.90
CA THR A 60 -17.71 45.43 -72.69
C THR A 60 -17.31 45.25 -74.15
N ASN A 61 -18.01 46.06 -74.96
CA ASN A 61 -17.56 46.87 -76.09
C ASN A 61 -17.10 46.20 -77.38
N THR A 62 -17.81 46.52 -78.48
CA THR A 62 -17.27 47.48 -79.47
C THR A 62 -18.33 47.95 -80.48
N ILE A 63 -18.44 49.27 -80.58
CA ILE A 63 -19.16 50.06 -81.60
C ILE A 63 -18.36 50.01 -82.91
N PRO A 64 -19.01 50.12 -84.09
CA PRO A 64 -18.41 50.83 -85.20
C PRO A 64 -19.29 51.97 -85.75
N PRO A 65 -18.68 52.93 -86.47
CA PRO A 65 -19.14 54.33 -86.53
C PRO A 65 -20.14 54.61 -87.65
N SER A 66 -20.91 55.67 -87.42
CA SER A 66 -21.78 56.37 -88.36
C SER A 66 -20.97 56.92 -89.54
N ILE A 67 -21.20 56.37 -90.74
CA ILE A 67 -20.69 56.93 -91.99
C ILE A 67 -21.62 58.07 -92.40
N ASN A 68 -21.07 59.28 -92.31
CA ASN A 68 -21.55 60.51 -92.91
C ASN A 68 -21.06 60.55 -94.36
N LEU A 69 -21.95 60.71 -95.35
CA LEU A 69 -21.53 60.97 -96.72
C LEU A 69 -22.42 62.02 -97.38
N ASN A 70 -21.77 63.16 -97.64
CA ASN A 70 -22.23 64.33 -98.38
C ASN A 70 -22.96 63.98 -99.68
N GLN A 71 -24.14 64.57 -99.86
CA GLN A 71 -24.74 64.80 -101.17
C GLN A 71 -24.02 65.95 -101.89
N PRO A 72 -23.70 65.83 -103.19
CA PRO A 72 -23.52 66.99 -104.05
C PRO A 72 -24.84 67.35 -104.74
N ALA A 73 -25.09 68.66 -104.79
CA ALA A 73 -26.24 69.28 -105.43
C ALA A 73 -26.07 69.38 -106.96
N LEU A 74 -27.22 69.25 -107.64
CA LEU A 74 -27.66 69.86 -108.90
C LEU A 74 -26.63 70.15 -110.01
N THR A 75 -26.87 69.57 -111.19
CA THR A 75 -26.88 70.34 -112.45
C THR A 75 -27.93 69.81 -113.42
N THR A 76 -28.85 70.72 -113.78
CA THR A 76 -29.53 70.94 -115.07
C THR A 76 -30.09 69.76 -115.90
N PHE A 77 -31.40 69.88 -116.13
CA PHE A 77 -32.31 69.03 -116.87
C PHE A 77 -32.03 68.94 -118.37
N ASP A 78 -32.09 67.72 -118.91
CA ASP A 78 -32.44 67.44 -120.31
C ASP A 78 -33.51 66.32 -120.33
N PRO A 79 -34.70 66.49 -120.95
CA PRO A 79 -35.90 65.71 -120.56
C PRO A 79 -36.04 64.32 -121.23
N LEU A 80 -35.08 63.88 -122.05
CA LEU A 80 -35.16 62.59 -122.76
C LEU A 80 -34.16 61.51 -122.30
N ASP A 81 -33.23 61.83 -121.39
CA ASP A 81 -32.19 60.88 -120.94
C ASP A 81 -32.33 60.45 -119.45
N PHE A 82 -33.30 61.04 -118.74
CA PHE A 82 -33.53 60.83 -117.30
C PHE A 82 -33.97 59.39 -116.96
N ASN A 83 -34.71 58.73 -117.85
CA ASN A 83 -35.14 57.35 -117.64
C ASN A 83 -34.00 56.34 -117.77
N GLN A 84 -33.00 56.59 -118.64
CA GLN A 84 -31.84 55.69 -118.77
C GLN A 84 -30.88 55.84 -117.58
N GLY A 85 -30.64 57.06 -117.10
CA GLY A 85 -29.83 57.31 -115.91
C GLY A 85 -30.42 56.74 -114.62
N ILE A 86 -31.74 56.83 -114.44
CA ILE A 86 -32.43 56.22 -113.30
C ILE A 86 -32.36 54.69 -113.35
N ASN A 87 -32.57 54.08 -114.51
CA ASN A 87 -32.50 52.62 -114.65
C ASN A 87 -31.08 52.09 -114.39
N SER A 88 -30.03 52.80 -114.84
CA SER A 88 -28.64 52.44 -114.56
C SER A 88 -28.29 52.56 -113.07
N LEU A 89 -28.75 53.62 -112.40
CA LEU A 89 -28.54 53.78 -110.95
C LEU A 89 -29.31 52.72 -110.14
N ILE A 90 -30.52 52.34 -110.59
CA ILE A 90 -31.28 51.24 -110.00
C ILE A 90 -30.51 49.92 -110.14
N GLU A 91 -29.98 49.60 -111.33
CA GLU A 91 -29.19 48.40 -111.56
C GLU A 91 -27.91 48.37 -110.72
N GLU A 92 -27.18 49.49 -110.61
CA GLU A 92 -25.99 49.61 -109.75
C GLU A 92 -26.35 49.39 -108.27
N LYS A 93 -27.40 50.05 -107.77
CA LYS A 93 -27.85 49.86 -106.38
C LYS A 93 -28.32 48.44 -106.13
N VAL A 94 -29.06 47.83 -107.06
CA VAL A 94 -29.49 46.43 -106.98
C VAL A 94 -28.28 45.49 -106.98
N GLY A 95 -27.25 45.78 -107.78
CA GLY A 95 -25.97 45.05 -107.79
C GLY A 95 -25.26 45.12 -106.43
N ILE A 96 -25.09 46.33 -105.88
CA ILE A 96 -24.49 46.55 -104.56
C ILE A 96 -25.29 45.84 -103.46
N PHE A 97 -26.63 45.93 -103.50
CA PHE A 97 -27.47 45.21 -102.55
C PHE A 97 -27.35 43.69 -102.72
N GLY A 98 -27.24 43.19 -103.95
CA GLY A 98 -27.03 41.78 -104.25
C GLY A 98 -25.70 41.26 -103.69
N GLU A 99 -24.61 42.01 -103.86
CA GLU A 99 -23.30 41.69 -103.27
C GLU A 99 -23.34 41.74 -101.74
N LYS A 100 -24.03 42.74 -101.17
CA LYS A 100 -24.21 42.87 -99.73
C LYS A 100 -25.03 41.73 -99.15
N ILE A 101 -26.07 41.27 -99.85
CA ILE A 101 -26.85 40.08 -99.49
C ILE A 101 -25.95 38.84 -99.52
N LYS A 102 -25.13 38.65 -100.56
CA LYS A 102 -24.18 37.52 -100.62
C LYS A 102 -23.17 37.56 -99.48
N LEU A 103 -22.64 38.75 -99.16
CA LEU A 103 -21.71 38.94 -98.05
C LEU A 103 -22.37 38.56 -96.72
N TYR A 104 -23.59 39.04 -96.46
CA TYR A 104 -24.33 38.69 -95.24
C TYR A 104 -24.71 37.21 -95.18
N GLN A 105 -25.10 36.59 -96.30
CA GLN A 105 -25.36 35.16 -96.37
C GLN A 105 -24.09 34.34 -96.05
N ASN A 106 -22.93 34.77 -96.54
CA ASN A 106 -21.66 34.14 -96.22
C ASN A 106 -21.30 34.33 -94.74
N GLN A 107 -21.45 35.53 -94.19
CA GLN A 107 -21.25 35.80 -92.75
C GLN A 107 -22.18 34.95 -91.88
N ILE A 108 -23.47 34.84 -92.22
CA ILE A 108 -24.43 33.98 -91.52
C ILE A 108 -23.99 32.51 -91.62
N GLY A 109 -23.51 32.08 -92.78
CA GLY A 109 -22.97 30.72 -92.98
C GLY A 109 -21.74 30.43 -92.11
N GLN A 110 -20.83 31.40 -91.99
CA GLN A 110 -19.65 31.30 -91.12
C GLN A 110 -20.06 31.26 -89.64
N LEU A 111 -20.96 32.15 -89.21
CA LEU A 111 -21.46 32.18 -87.83
C LEU A 111 -22.18 30.88 -87.46
N ARG A 112 -22.95 30.28 -88.38
CA ARG A 112 -23.60 28.98 -88.15
C ARG A 112 -22.58 27.87 -87.92
N LYS A 113 -21.53 27.80 -88.75
CA LYS A 113 -20.44 26.84 -88.58
C LYS A 113 -19.69 27.07 -87.26
N GLU A 114 -19.44 28.33 -86.89
CA GLU A 114 -18.78 28.66 -85.63
C GLU A 114 -19.63 28.23 -84.43
N ILE A 115 -20.95 28.49 -84.45
CA ILE A 115 -21.87 28.04 -83.39
C ILE A 115 -21.86 26.50 -83.30
N GLU A 116 -21.95 25.80 -84.42
CA GLU A 116 -21.90 24.33 -84.44
C GLU A 116 -20.59 23.78 -83.85
N THR A 117 -19.45 24.39 -84.16
CA THR A 117 -18.17 23.99 -83.55
C THR A 117 -18.12 24.27 -82.05
N LYS A 118 -18.72 25.37 -81.58
CA LYS A 118 -18.80 25.68 -80.15
C LYS A 118 -19.71 24.71 -79.40
N ASP A 119 -20.82 24.29 -80.02
CA ASP A 119 -21.72 23.28 -79.44
C ASP A 119 -21.03 21.92 -79.33
N GLN A 120 -20.27 21.50 -80.34
CA GLN A 120 -19.46 20.28 -80.28
C GLN A 120 -18.42 20.32 -79.14
N LEU A 121 -17.69 21.43 -79.02
CA LEU A 121 -16.71 21.62 -77.93
C LEU A 121 -17.38 21.62 -76.54
N LEU A 122 -18.58 22.20 -76.41
CA LEU A 122 -19.33 22.17 -75.16
C LEU A 122 -19.72 20.74 -74.76
N ASP A 123 -20.12 19.91 -75.72
CA ASP A 123 -20.47 18.52 -75.45
C ASP A 123 -19.24 17.66 -75.12
N GLU A 124 -18.09 17.90 -75.77
CA GLU A 124 -16.82 17.28 -75.39
C GLU A 124 -16.40 17.67 -73.97
N ILE A 125 -16.49 18.96 -73.61
CA ILE A 125 -16.17 19.44 -72.25
C ILE A 125 -17.11 18.79 -71.22
N LYS A 126 -18.41 18.67 -71.51
CA LYS A 126 -19.35 17.97 -70.61
C LYS A 126 -18.98 16.51 -70.42
N LYS A 127 -18.61 15.82 -71.51
CA LYS A 127 -18.19 14.42 -71.47
C LYS A 127 -16.92 14.21 -70.65
N ILE A 128 -15.89 15.04 -70.86
CA ILE A 128 -14.64 15.00 -70.09
C ILE A 128 -14.94 15.23 -68.60
N ARG A 129 -15.72 16.26 -68.27
CA ARG A 129 -16.11 16.55 -66.87
C ARG A 129 -16.86 15.39 -66.21
N GLN A 130 -17.74 14.71 -66.95
CA GLN A 130 -18.45 13.55 -66.44
C GLN A 130 -17.48 12.38 -66.18
N THR A 131 -16.58 12.09 -67.12
CA THR A 131 -15.59 11.01 -66.97
C THR A 131 -14.61 11.28 -65.82
N ASP A 132 -14.12 12.51 -65.68
CA ASP A 132 -13.21 12.89 -64.58
C ASP A 132 -13.91 12.73 -63.22
N ALA A 133 -15.20 13.08 -63.13
CA ALA A 133 -16.00 12.91 -61.92
C ALA A 133 -16.21 11.42 -61.57
N GLU A 134 -16.48 10.57 -62.56
CA GLU A 134 -16.62 9.12 -62.40
C GLU A 134 -15.29 8.48 -61.96
N GLU A 135 -14.16 8.86 -62.56
CA GLU A 135 -12.83 8.38 -62.15
C GLU A 135 -12.49 8.80 -60.72
N LEU A 136 -12.80 10.04 -60.35
CA LEU A 136 -12.58 10.55 -59.00
C LEU A 136 -13.44 9.81 -57.97
N LEU A 137 -14.70 9.52 -58.30
CA LEU A 137 -15.61 8.74 -57.45
C LEU A 137 -15.06 7.32 -57.21
N GLU A 138 -14.59 6.65 -58.26
CA GLU A 138 -14.01 5.31 -58.16
C GLU A 138 -12.73 5.31 -57.31
N LYS A 139 -11.87 6.33 -57.45
CA LYS A 139 -10.70 6.52 -56.57
C LYS A 139 -11.11 6.67 -55.10
N TYR A 140 -12.12 7.49 -54.80
CA TYR A 140 -12.61 7.65 -53.43
C TYR A 140 -13.22 6.37 -52.87
N LYS A 141 -13.94 5.60 -53.69
CA LYS A 141 -14.49 4.30 -53.31
C LYS A 141 -13.37 3.31 -52.95
N GLN A 142 -12.32 3.20 -53.77
CA GLN A 142 -11.17 2.34 -53.49
C GLN A 142 -10.43 2.76 -52.20
N ILE A 143 -10.29 4.07 -51.96
CA ILE A 143 -9.71 4.59 -50.71
C ILE A 143 -10.59 4.21 -49.52
N ALA A 144 -11.91 4.35 -49.63
CA ALA A 144 -12.86 4.00 -48.57
C ALA A 144 -12.83 2.49 -48.26
N GLU A 145 -12.84 1.64 -49.28
CA GLU A 145 -12.74 0.18 -49.15
C GLU A 145 -11.42 -0.25 -48.50
N THR A 146 -10.30 0.35 -48.92
CA THR A 146 -8.97 0.08 -48.33
C THR A 146 -8.91 0.50 -46.87
N ARG A 147 -9.47 1.68 -46.54
CA ARG A 147 -9.56 2.15 -45.15
C ARG A 147 -10.43 1.24 -44.30
N TYR A 148 -11.59 0.83 -44.80
CA TYR A 148 -12.49 -0.08 -44.11
C TYR A 148 -11.84 -1.44 -43.84
N ALA A 149 -11.17 -2.02 -44.85
CA ALA A 149 -10.41 -3.25 -44.69
C ALA A 149 -9.27 -3.13 -43.66
N GLY A 150 -8.60 -1.97 -43.61
CA GLY A 150 -7.59 -1.67 -42.59
C GLY A 150 -8.17 -1.61 -41.17
N LEU A 151 -9.30 -0.92 -41.00
CA LEU A 151 -10.01 -0.84 -39.71
C LEU A 151 -10.48 -2.22 -39.23
N LEU A 152 -11.01 -3.06 -40.11
CA LEU A 152 -11.45 -4.40 -39.75
C LEU A 152 -10.28 -5.29 -39.28
N LYS A 153 -9.12 -5.18 -39.92
CA LYS A 153 -7.89 -5.88 -39.49
C LYS A 153 -7.41 -5.38 -38.13
N LEU A 154 -7.42 -4.07 -37.91
CA LEU A 154 -7.02 -3.48 -36.63
C LEU A 154 -7.96 -3.92 -35.50
N GLN A 155 -9.27 -3.93 -35.76
CA GLN A 155 -10.28 -4.40 -34.81
C GLN A 155 -10.04 -5.87 -34.44
N LYS A 156 -9.76 -6.73 -35.42
CA LYS A 156 -9.45 -8.14 -35.17
C LYS A 156 -8.19 -8.31 -34.31
N ILE A 157 -7.11 -7.58 -34.62
CA ILE A 157 -5.88 -7.62 -33.83
C ILE A 157 -6.14 -7.17 -32.38
N GLN A 158 -6.96 -6.13 -32.19
CA GLN A 158 -7.33 -5.64 -30.87
C GLN A 158 -8.15 -6.67 -30.09
N GLU A 159 -9.10 -7.35 -30.74
CA GLU A 159 -9.91 -8.41 -30.13
C GLU A 159 -9.05 -9.63 -29.76
N ASP A 160 -8.15 -10.06 -30.64
CA ASP A 160 -7.21 -11.15 -30.39
C ASP A 160 -6.29 -10.83 -29.19
N ALA A 161 -5.76 -9.59 -29.12
CA ALA A 161 -4.94 -9.14 -27.99
C ALA A 161 -5.72 -9.07 -26.66
N LEU A 162 -6.99 -8.65 -26.72
CA LEU A 162 -7.86 -8.61 -25.54
C LEU A 162 -8.17 -10.03 -25.04
N ASN A 163 -8.45 -10.95 -25.95
CA ASN A 163 -8.68 -12.35 -25.62
C ASN A 163 -7.42 -13.00 -25.01
N GLU A 164 -6.23 -12.74 -25.57
CA GLU A 164 -4.97 -13.22 -24.99
C GLU A 164 -4.73 -12.65 -23.57
N SER A 165 -5.02 -11.37 -23.36
CA SER A 165 -4.92 -10.75 -22.03
C SER A 165 -5.92 -11.37 -21.05
N ARG A 166 -7.15 -11.65 -21.49
CA ARG A 166 -8.19 -12.28 -20.67
C ARG A 166 -7.79 -13.69 -20.24
N ASP A 167 -7.22 -14.48 -21.15
CA ASP A 167 -6.74 -15.83 -20.85
C ASP A 167 -5.60 -15.81 -19.82
N LYS A 168 -4.67 -14.86 -19.93
CA LYS A 168 -3.59 -14.67 -18.93
C LYS A 168 -4.14 -14.31 -17.55
N VAL A 169 -5.17 -13.46 -17.47
CA VAL A 169 -5.83 -13.11 -16.20
C VAL A 169 -6.51 -14.34 -15.59
N ILE A 170 -7.19 -15.17 -16.39
CA ILE A 170 -7.81 -16.41 -15.94
C ILE A 170 -6.74 -17.38 -15.39
N GLU A 171 -5.62 -17.56 -16.10
CA GLU A 171 -4.52 -18.42 -15.66
C GLU A 171 -3.88 -17.94 -14.35
N LEU A 172 -3.63 -16.63 -14.22
CA LEU A 172 -3.09 -16.03 -13.00
C LEU A 172 -4.06 -16.18 -11.83
N SER A 173 -5.37 -15.97 -12.06
CA SER A 173 -6.39 -16.19 -11.05
C SER A 173 -6.41 -17.64 -10.58
N ALA A 174 -6.30 -18.61 -11.49
CA ALA A 174 -6.25 -20.03 -11.13
C ALA A 174 -5.00 -20.39 -10.33
N LYS A 175 -3.83 -19.83 -10.69
CA LYS A 175 -2.58 -20.00 -9.93
C LYS A 175 -2.71 -19.42 -8.52
N LEU A 176 -3.26 -18.21 -8.40
CA LEU A 176 -3.46 -17.54 -7.12
C LEU A 176 -4.39 -18.33 -6.20
N SER A 177 -5.53 -18.81 -6.72
CA SER A 177 -6.45 -19.69 -5.97
C SER A 177 -5.78 -20.98 -5.50
N ARG A 178 -4.87 -21.56 -6.30
CA ARG A 178 -4.12 -22.77 -5.93
C ARG A 178 -3.09 -22.50 -4.83
N VAL A 179 -2.43 -21.34 -4.85
CA VAL A 179 -1.48 -20.94 -3.80
C VAL A 179 -2.24 -20.75 -2.48
N TYR A 180 -3.32 -19.97 -2.47
CA TYR A 180 -4.09 -19.73 -1.24
C TYR A 180 -4.66 -21.02 -0.64
N SER A 181 -5.28 -21.88 -1.46
CA SER A 181 -5.82 -23.16 -0.97
C SER A 181 -4.72 -24.13 -0.50
N GLY A 182 -3.56 -24.15 -1.17
CA GLY A 182 -2.43 -25.00 -0.78
C GLY A 182 -1.64 -24.48 0.42
N GLU A 183 -1.72 -23.20 0.72
CA GLU A 183 -1.12 -22.59 1.91
C GLU A 183 -2.02 -22.80 3.14
N GLU A 184 -3.33 -22.59 3.00
CA GLU A 184 -4.31 -22.85 4.05
C GLU A 184 -4.30 -24.33 4.50
N GLU A 185 -4.20 -25.28 3.55
CA GLU A 185 -4.11 -26.71 3.89
C GLU A 185 -2.79 -27.05 4.60
N ARG A 186 -1.66 -26.42 4.20
CA ARG A 186 -0.37 -26.63 4.87
C ARG A 186 -0.39 -26.09 6.30
N ASP A 187 -0.99 -24.92 6.51
CA ASP A 187 -1.17 -24.35 7.85
C ASP A 187 -2.10 -25.19 8.71
N ARG A 188 -3.17 -25.74 8.12
CA ARG A 188 -4.08 -26.67 8.81
C ARG A 188 -3.33 -27.91 9.29
N ILE A 189 -2.49 -28.51 8.44
CA ILE A 189 -1.68 -29.68 8.80
C ILE A 189 -0.71 -29.33 9.94
N ARG A 190 -0.01 -28.19 9.85
CA ARG A 190 0.93 -27.73 10.88
C ARG A 190 0.27 -27.53 12.24
N LEU A 191 -0.91 -26.91 12.25
CA LEU A 191 -1.69 -26.71 13.47
C LEU A 191 -2.18 -28.04 14.07
N GLU A 192 -2.57 -29.01 13.24
CA GLU A 192 -2.98 -30.34 13.73
C GLU A 192 -1.79 -31.12 14.30
N GLU A 193 -0.60 -31.02 13.69
CA GLU A 193 0.64 -31.60 14.22
C GLU A 193 1.05 -30.97 15.57
N GLU A 194 1.00 -29.64 15.69
CA GLU A 194 1.30 -28.93 16.93
C GLU A 194 0.32 -29.31 18.05
N LYS A 195 -0.97 -29.38 17.71
CA LYS A 195 -2.02 -29.86 18.62
C LYS A 195 -1.76 -31.29 19.08
N GLN A 196 -1.36 -32.19 18.20
CA GLN A 196 -1.02 -33.57 18.57
C GLN A 196 0.22 -33.62 19.49
N SER A 197 1.25 -32.82 19.20
CA SER A 197 2.44 -32.70 20.05
C SER A 197 2.09 -32.19 21.47
N LEU A 198 1.24 -31.18 21.57
CA LEU A 198 0.75 -30.64 22.84
C LEU A 198 -0.08 -31.66 23.63
N ILE A 199 -0.89 -32.48 22.96
CA ILE A 199 -1.64 -33.57 23.60
C ILE A 199 -0.68 -34.61 24.17
N GLN A 200 0.34 -35.02 23.41
CA GLN A 200 1.36 -35.97 23.88
C GLN A 200 2.14 -35.42 25.07
N SER A 201 2.58 -34.16 25.01
CA SER A 201 3.30 -33.50 26.10
C SER A 201 2.43 -33.41 27.38
N ASN A 202 1.16 -33.05 27.26
CA ASN A 202 0.24 -33.05 28.40
C ASN A 202 0.02 -34.45 29.00
N GLN A 203 -0.07 -35.48 28.17
CA GLN A 203 -0.15 -36.86 28.65
C GLN A 203 1.10 -37.27 29.43
N GLN A 204 2.29 -36.90 28.93
CA GLN A 204 3.55 -37.15 29.64
C GLN A 204 3.63 -36.42 30.97
N LEU A 205 3.26 -35.13 31.01
CA LEU A 205 3.22 -34.34 32.25
C LEU A 205 2.27 -34.94 33.27
N LYS A 206 1.08 -35.40 32.83
CA LYS A 206 0.12 -36.08 33.70
C LYS A 206 0.69 -37.38 34.27
N ALA A 207 1.33 -38.19 33.43
CA ALA A 207 1.99 -39.42 33.87
C ALA A 207 3.15 -39.15 34.86
N ALA A 208 3.94 -38.10 34.63
CA ALA A 208 5.01 -37.68 35.52
C ALA A 208 4.48 -37.21 36.89
N HIS A 209 3.40 -36.44 36.90
CA HIS A 209 2.75 -36.00 38.13
C HIS A 209 2.17 -37.17 38.95
N ASP A 210 1.52 -38.13 38.28
CA ASP A 210 1.01 -39.34 38.93
C ASP A 210 2.15 -40.20 39.49
N ALA A 211 3.27 -40.33 38.77
CA ALA A 211 4.47 -41.01 39.25
C ALA A 211 5.08 -40.30 40.48
N GLN A 212 5.16 -38.97 40.47
CA GLN A 212 5.63 -38.17 41.61
C GLN A 212 4.72 -38.35 42.83
N ARG A 213 3.40 -38.34 42.63
CA ARG A 213 2.43 -38.57 43.69
C ARG A 213 2.58 -39.96 44.31
N LYS A 214 2.84 -40.99 43.49
CA LYS A 214 3.10 -42.35 43.97
C LYS A 214 4.39 -42.42 44.80
N ARG A 215 5.48 -41.82 44.32
CA ARG A 215 6.77 -41.74 45.05
C ARG A 215 6.61 -41.03 46.39
N ARG A 216 5.82 -39.95 46.45
CA ARG A 216 5.57 -39.22 47.71
C ARG A 216 4.82 -40.08 48.74
N LYS A 217 3.79 -40.82 48.31
CA LYS A 217 3.06 -41.75 49.20
C LYS A 217 3.95 -42.89 49.71
N GLU A 218 4.83 -43.41 48.87
CA GLU A 218 5.77 -44.47 49.25
C GLU A 218 6.83 -43.96 50.23
N ALA A 219 7.40 -42.78 49.98
CA ALA A 219 8.32 -42.11 50.90
C ALA A 219 7.66 -41.81 52.25
N GLU A 220 6.41 -41.37 52.27
CA GLU A 220 5.64 -41.16 53.50
C GLU A 220 5.43 -42.46 54.28
N ARG A 221 5.11 -43.56 53.59
CA ARG A 221 4.98 -44.89 54.22
C ARG A 221 6.31 -45.36 54.82
N MET A 222 7.42 -45.18 54.10
CA MET A 222 8.75 -45.53 54.62
C MET A 222 9.15 -44.65 55.81
N ALA A 223 8.83 -43.35 55.77
CA ALA A 223 9.08 -42.44 56.89
C ALA A 223 8.27 -42.83 58.14
N GLN A 224 7.01 -43.22 57.97
CA GLN A 224 6.18 -43.72 59.08
C GLN A 224 6.77 -45.01 59.68
N GLN A 225 7.18 -45.96 58.84
CA GLN A 225 7.82 -47.20 59.31
C GLN A 225 9.15 -46.94 60.03
N ALA A 226 9.96 -46.01 59.51
CA ALA A 226 11.20 -45.61 60.16
C ALA A 226 10.93 -44.91 61.50
N ALA A 227 9.89 -44.07 61.59
CA ALA A 227 9.50 -43.41 62.83
C ALA A 227 9.01 -44.41 63.89
N THR A 228 8.23 -45.42 63.51
CA THR A 228 7.79 -46.47 64.44
C THR A 228 8.96 -47.29 64.97
N LEU A 229 9.91 -47.67 64.10
CA LEU A 229 11.12 -48.39 64.50
C LEU A 229 12.02 -47.55 65.41
N ALA A 230 12.16 -46.26 65.12
CA ALA A 230 12.92 -45.35 65.99
C ALA A 230 12.26 -45.20 67.36
N GLN A 231 10.93 -45.15 67.43
CA GLN A 231 10.19 -45.08 68.68
C GLN A 231 10.34 -46.37 69.50
N GLU A 232 10.27 -47.55 68.87
CA GLU A 232 10.55 -48.84 69.53
C GLU A 232 11.98 -48.86 70.09
N ASN A 233 12.99 -48.49 69.30
CA ASN A 233 14.38 -48.45 69.76
C ASN A 233 14.60 -47.50 70.95
N VAL A 234 13.96 -46.32 70.95
CA VAL A 234 14.04 -45.38 72.08
C VAL A 234 13.34 -45.95 73.31
N GLN A 235 12.20 -46.63 73.13
CA GLN A 235 11.50 -47.27 74.24
C GLN A 235 12.32 -48.41 74.84
N ASP A 236 13.00 -49.20 74.02
CA ASP A 236 13.88 -50.27 74.47
C ASP A 236 15.08 -49.71 75.24
N GLN A 237 15.73 -48.65 74.73
CA GLN A 237 16.80 -47.95 75.46
C GLN A 237 16.31 -47.36 76.79
N LEU A 238 15.08 -46.84 76.83
CA LEU A 238 14.49 -46.31 78.06
C LEU A 238 14.24 -47.43 79.08
N ASN A 239 13.78 -48.60 78.62
CA ASN A 239 13.56 -49.77 79.46
C ASN A 239 14.91 -50.29 80.01
N GLU A 240 15.92 -50.42 79.15
CA GLU A 240 17.28 -50.83 79.54
C GLU A 240 17.89 -49.85 80.57
N ALA A 241 17.81 -48.54 80.31
CA ALA A 241 18.27 -47.52 81.25
C ALA A 241 17.49 -47.55 82.59
N ASN A 242 16.19 -47.86 82.57
CA ASN A 242 15.41 -48.03 83.79
C ASN A 242 15.84 -49.27 84.59
N ASP A 243 16.17 -50.37 83.91
CA ASP A 243 16.70 -51.58 84.54
C ASP A 243 18.11 -51.34 85.11
N GLU A 244 18.96 -50.59 84.41
CA GLU A 244 20.25 -50.10 84.94
C GLU A 244 20.06 -49.22 86.17
N VAL A 245 19.14 -48.25 86.14
CA VAL A 245 18.83 -47.41 87.31
C VAL A 245 18.33 -48.25 88.47
N LYS A 246 17.51 -49.29 88.21
CA LYS A 246 17.00 -50.19 89.24
C LYS A 246 18.10 -51.05 89.86
N THR A 247 19.02 -51.57 89.04
CA THR A 247 20.19 -52.33 89.51
C THR A 247 21.15 -51.44 90.28
N LEU A 248 21.47 -50.24 89.78
CA LEU A 248 22.28 -49.24 90.47
C LEU A 248 21.63 -48.80 91.78
N LYS A 249 20.31 -48.60 91.85
CA LYS A 249 19.60 -48.33 93.11
C LYS A 249 19.75 -49.47 94.11
N LYS A 250 19.67 -50.73 93.64
CA LYS A 250 19.89 -51.90 94.50
C LYS A 250 21.33 -51.98 94.99
N MET A 251 22.31 -51.74 94.11
CA MET A 251 23.73 -51.66 94.46
C MET A 251 24.00 -50.53 95.45
N LEU A 252 23.44 -49.35 95.22
CA LEU A 252 23.54 -48.21 96.11
C LEU A 252 22.88 -48.51 97.46
N ALA A 253 21.75 -49.21 97.51
CA ALA A 253 21.15 -49.65 98.77
C ALA A 253 22.08 -50.63 99.53
N THR A 254 22.66 -51.61 98.83
CA THR A 254 23.63 -52.54 99.44
C THR A 254 24.92 -51.85 99.86
N GLU A 255 25.38 -50.85 99.10
CA GLU A 255 26.60 -50.11 99.39
C GLU A 255 26.38 -49.04 100.45
N THR A 256 25.18 -48.46 100.55
CA THR A 256 24.81 -47.59 101.68
C THR A 256 24.61 -48.39 102.95
N GLU A 257 24.12 -49.62 102.88
CA GLU A 257 24.10 -50.55 104.03
C GLU A 257 25.51 -50.97 104.43
N ASN A 258 26.36 -51.32 103.46
CA ASN A 258 27.77 -51.60 103.70
C ASN A 258 28.52 -50.37 104.23
N SER A 259 28.21 -49.19 103.70
CA SER A 259 28.75 -47.90 104.18
C SER A 259 28.19 -47.56 105.54
N LYS A 260 26.95 -47.90 105.90
CA LYS A 260 26.44 -47.77 107.28
C LYS A 260 27.15 -48.73 108.22
N SER A 261 27.47 -49.94 107.77
CA SER A 261 28.30 -50.90 108.51
C SER A 261 29.73 -50.36 108.72
N MET A 262 30.37 -49.88 107.66
CA MET A 262 31.66 -49.19 107.73
C MET A 262 31.59 -47.86 108.48
N ILE A 263 30.51 -47.10 108.42
CA ILE A 263 30.30 -45.86 109.17
C ILE A 263 30.04 -46.20 110.63
N ASN A 264 29.45 -47.34 110.97
CA ASN A 264 29.41 -47.82 112.36
C ASN A 264 30.82 -48.20 112.84
N GLN A 265 31.64 -48.83 112.00
CA GLN A 265 33.06 -49.09 112.29
C GLN A 265 33.89 -47.80 112.33
N ILE A 266 33.62 -46.85 111.45
CA ILE A 266 34.27 -45.56 111.35
C ILE A 266 33.75 -44.62 112.43
N ASN A 267 32.53 -44.73 112.95
CA ASN A 267 32.03 -43.97 114.10
C ASN A 267 32.57 -44.55 115.41
N GLN A 268 32.86 -45.86 115.46
CA GLN A 268 33.77 -46.41 116.47
C GLN A 268 35.17 -45.79 116.35
N LEU A 269 35.67 -45.52 115.14
CA LEU A 269 36.99 -44.88 114.93
C LEU A 269 36.96 -43.33 114.93
N ARG A 270 35.80 -42.69 114.77
CA ARG A 270 35.53 -41.23 114.73
C ARG A 270 34.87 -40.72 115.99
N SER A 271 34.68 -41.60 116.98
CA SER A 271 34.81 -41.23 118.39
C SER A 271 36.17 -40.54 118.67
N ASN A 272 37.12 -40.56 117.72
CA ASN A 272 38.42 -39.89 117.79
C ASN A 272 38.71 -38.80 116.73
N ALA A 273 37.86 -38.48 115.74
CA ALA A 273 38.24 -37.41 114.79
C ALA A 273 37.07 -36.85 113.95
N SER A 274 36.82 -35.57 114.18
CA SER A 274 35.80 -34.68 113.64
C SER A 274 36.06 -34.20 112.20
N SER A 275 34.96 -33.78 111.53
CA SER A 275 34.85 -32.70 110.50
C SER A 275 35.59 -32.88 109.15
N SER A 276 35.13 -32.46 107.96
CA SER A 276 34.06 -31.55 107.51
C SER A 276 33.98 -31.53 105.96
N SER A 277 32.77 -31.23 105.46
CA SER A 277 32.39 -30.39 104.29
C SER A 277 32.78 -30.74 102.83
N ALA A 278 31.82 -30.48 101.94
CA ALA A 278 31.69 -30.85 100.54
C ALA A 278 31.58 -29.63 99.58
N THR A 279 31.39 -29.93 98.29
CA THR A 279 30.76 -29.15 97.18
C THR A 279 31.68 -28.31 96.27
N ASN A 280 31.37 -27.97 95.00
CA ASN A 280 30.81 -28.63 93.80
C ASN A 280 30.84 -27.59 92.63
N HIS A 281 31.00 -28.06 91.38
CA HIS A 281 30.40 -27.62 90.08
C HIS A 281 30.44 -26.20 89.43
N HIS A 282 30.73 -26.24 88.10
CA HIS A 282 30.06 -25.63 86.89
C HIS A 282 29.92 -24.09 86.76
N SER A 283 29.78 -23.43 85.59
CA SER A 283 29.90 -23.62 84.12
C SER A 283 29.49 -22.25 83.49
N ASN A 284 29.56 -22.10 82.15
CA ASN A 284 28.51 -21.52 81.28
C ASN A 284 28.80 -20.26 80.40
N HIS A 285 28.29 -20.35 79.15
CA HIS A 285 27.62 -19.33 78.29
C HIS A 285 28.39 -18.13 77.64
N ASN A 286 27.98 -17.49 76.53
CA ASN A 286 27.08 -17.72 75.36
C ASN A 286 27.18 -16.51 74.40
N ASN A 287 26.66 -16.67 73.17
CA ASN A 287 25.97 -15.68 72.31
C ASN A 287 26.67 -14.42 71.72
N GLY A 288 26.90 -14.43 70.40
CA GLY A 288 25.95 -14.00 69.34
C GLY A 288 25.45 -12.55 69.28
N ASN A 289 25.53 -11.91 68.09
CA ASN A 289 24.43 -11.09 67.51
C ASN A 289 24.69 -10.68 66.03
N SER A 290 23.66 -10.75 65.17
CA SER A 290 23.61 -10.17 63.81
C SER A 290 22.15 -9.90 63.44
N ASN A 291 21.82 -8.73 62.88
CA ASN A 291 20.61 -8.45 62.07
C ASN A 291 20.60 -6.99 61.57
N ASN A 292 20.74 -6.76 60.25
CA ASN A 292 20.44 -5.44 59.63
C ASN A 292 20.23 -5.45 58.08
N SER A 293 19.68 -6.50 57.45
CA SER A 293 19.66 -6.63 55.96
C SER A 293 18.30 -6.49 55.23
N SER A 294 17.19 -6.12 55.89
CA SER A 294 15.86 -6.27 55.27
C SER A 294 15.40 -5.13 54.36
N ASN A 295 15.96 -3.91 54.44
CA ASN A 295 15.42 -2.74 53.71
C ASN A 295 15.97 -2.55 52.29
N GLN A 296 17.01 -3.30 51.89
CA GLN A 296 17.63 -3.14 50.58
C GLN A 296 16.92 -3.98 49.49
N LEU A 297 16.34 -5.12 49.88
CA LEU A 297 15.71 -6.09 48.98
C LEU A 297 14.37 -5.61 48.38
N SER A 298 13.65 -4.68 49.01
CA SER A 298 12.34 -4.21 48.55
C SER A 298 12.42 -3.25 47.35
N ASN A 299 13.43 -2.38 47.32
CA ASN A 299 13.60 -1.40 46.24
C ASN A 299 14.13 -2.06 44.97
N GLU A 300 14.98 -3.08 45.12
CA GLU A 300 15.54 -3.83 44.00
C GLU A 300 14.47 -4.57 43.20
N LYS A 301 13.49 -5.19 43.88
CA LYS A 301 12.38 -5.87 43.23
C LYS A 301 11.50 -4.91 42.40
N VAL A 302 11.29 -3.68 42.85
CA VAL A 302 10.50 -2.67 42.13
C VAL A 302 11.27 -2.16 40.90
N ILE A 303 12.58 -1.96 41.03
CA ILE A 303 13.45 -1.56 39.90
C ILE A 303 13.45 -2.65 38.82
N GLU A 304 13.56 -3.92 39.23
CA GLU A 304 13.57 -5.05 38.31
C GLU A 304 12.22 -5.19 37.58
N ASP A 305 11.10 -5.03 38.28
CA ASP A 305 9.76 -5.02 37.67
C ASP A 305 9.61 -3.90 36.63
N LEU A 306 10.07 -2.69 36.93
CA LEU A 306 10.02 -1.56 35.98
C LEU A 306 10.89 -1.79 34.75
N LYS A 307 12.09 -2.36 34.92
CA LYS A 307 12.96 -2.74 33.79
C LYS A 307 12.29 -3.78 32.90
N ASN A 308 11.70 -4.83 33.50
CA ASN A 308 10.97 -5.85 32.75
C ASN A 308 9.79 -5.27 31.98
N ARG A 309 9.02 -4.36 32.60
CA ARG A 309 7.92 -3.68 31.91
C ARG A 309 8.39 -2.80 30.74
N LEU A 310 9.51 -2.09 30.90
CA LEU A 310 10.10 -1.30 29.82
C LEU A 310 10.62 -2.18 28.69
N SER A 311 11.27 -3.32 29.01
CA SER A 311 11.72 -4.30 28.01
C SER A 311 10.55 -4.84 27.19
N ILE A 312 9.48 -5.29 27.86
CA ILE A 312 8.28 -5.80 27.18
C ILE A 312 7.66 -4.72 26.29
N ILE A 313 7.61 -3.46 26.74
CA ILE A 313 7.12 -2.35 25.91
C ILE A 313 8.03 -2.17 24.69
N GLY A 314 9.35 -2.23 24.87
CA GLY A 314 10.33 -2.20 23.78
C GLY A 314 10.04 -3.28 22.74
N ASP A 315 9.91 -4.53 23.15
CA ASP A 315 9.65 -5.67 22.26
C ASP A 315 8.36 -5.50 21.43
N PHE A 316 7.29 -4.96 22.02
CA PHE A 316 6.02 -4.75 21.32
C PHE A 316 5.95 -3.50 20.45
N THR A 317 6.76 -2.49 20.76
CA THR A 317 6.66 -1.16 20.11
C THR A 317 7.86 -0.79 19.24
N GLY A 318 8.97 -1.51 19.39
CA GLY A 318 10.27 -1.13 18.84
C GLY A 318 10.90 0.08 19.54
N LEU A 319 10.25 0.69 20.55
CA LEU A 319 10.72 1.90 21.22
C LEU A 319 11.33 1.57 22.58
N GLU A 320 12.62 1.86 22.73
CA GLU A 320 13.33 1.72 24.01
C GLU A 320 13.79 3.09 24.52
N ILE A 321 13.65 3.28 25.84
CA ILE A 321 14.18 4.45 26.54
C ILE A 321 15.48 4.04 27.23
N LEU A 322 16.60 4.56 26.74
CA LEU A 322 17.95 4.23 27.21
C LEU A 322 18.28 4.96 28.51
N SER A 323 17.94 6.25 28.58
CA SER A 323 18.24 7.08 29.73
C SER A 323 17.21 8.19 29.91
N SER A 324 17.09 8.67 31.14
CA SER A 324 16.26 9.81 31.51
C SER A 324 17.11 10.78 32.31
N THR A 325 17.32 11.97 31.77
CA THR A 325 18.10 13.03 32.40
C THR A 325 17.19 14.23 32.68
N PRO A 326 16.92 14.58 33.95
CA PRO A 326 16.21 15.79 34.27
C PRO A 326 17.09 17.02 33.95
N ASP A 327 16.64 17.91 33.05
CA ASP A 327 17.35 19.16 32.77
C ASP A 327 17.00 20.21 33.84
N LEU A 328 17.51 19.97 35.05
CA LEU A 328 17.34 20.82 36.24
C LEU A 328 18.01 22.20 36.04
N ALA A 329 19.08 22.27 35.24
CA ALA A 329 19.86 23.48 35.05
C ALA A 329 19.09 24.56 34.26
N LYS A 330 18.21 24.16 33.33
CA LYS A 330 17.47 25.10 32.46
C LYS A 330 15.96 25.12 32.70
N ARG A 331 15.43 24.32 33.63
CA ARG A 331 13.98 24.10 33.85
C ARG A 331 13.22 23.74 32.55
N LYS A 332 13.90 23.07 31.61
CA LYS A 332 13.33 22.70 30.30
C LYS A 332 12.66 21.32 30.30
N GLY A 333 12.48 20.73 31.47
CA GLY A 333 11.84 19.42 31.65
C GLY A 333 12.80 18.25 31.46
N THR A 334 12.26 17.04 31.36
CA THR A 334 13.04 15.79 31.34
C THR A 334 13.41 15.42 29.91
N ILE A 335 14.68 15.05 29.70
CA ILE A 335 15.20 14.57 28.42
C ILE A 335 15.29 13.05 28.49
N TYR A 336 14.67 12.39 27.52
CA TYR A 336 14.73 10.95 27.31
C TYR A 336 15.60 10.67 26.08
N GLU A 337 16.61 9.82 26.25
CA GLU A 337 17.35 9.27 25.12
C GLU A 337 16.69 7.97 24.70
N CYS A 338 16.27 7.90 23.44
CA CYS A 338 15.49 6.80 22.92
C CYS A 338 16.18 6.17 21.71
N ILE A 339 15.95 4.89 21.53
CA ILE A 339 16.21 4.18 20.28
C ILE A 339 14.88 3.61 19.79
N PHE A 340 14.63 3.73 18.49
CA PHE A 340 13.52 3.09 17.82
C PHE A 340 14.06 2.12 16.79
N ALA A 341 13.83 0.83 17.00
CA ALA A 341 14.23 -0.25 16.12
C ALA A 341 12.99 -0.85 15.43
N ASP A 342 13.19 -1.45 14.26
CA ASP A 342 12.13 -2.19 13.61
C ASP A 342 11.89 -3.55 14.32
N ILE A 343 10.64 -3.98 14.37
CA ILE A 343 10.23 -5.26 15.00
C ILE A 343 10.14 -6.41 13.98
N VAL A 344 10.52 -6.14 12.74
CA VAL A 344 10.49 -7.08 11.62
C VAL A 344 11.91 -7.53 11.19
N ASP A 345 12.91 -7.23 12.01
CA ASP A 345 14.32 -7.63 11.86
C ASP A 345 14.99 -7.26 10.52
N ARG A 346 14.59 -6.13 9.93
CA ARG A 346 15.24 -5.47 8.79
C ARG A 346 16.53 -4.75 9.16
N GLY A 347 16.77 -4.52 10.45
CA GLY A 347 18.01 -3.92 10.97
C GLY A 347 18.02 -2.40 10.90
N PHE A 348 16.85 -1.76 10.92
CA PHE A 348 16.73 -0.31 10.99
C PHE A 348 16.69 0.15 12.45
N ALA A 349 17.51 1.14 12.77
CA ALA A 349 17.52 1.75 14.10
C ALA A 349 17.68 3.28 13.99
N LEU A 350 16.89 4.00 14.79
CA LEU A 350 16.90 5.45 14.89
C LEU A 350 17.12 5.88 16.33
N HIS A 351 18.26 6.51 16.59
CA HIS A 351 18.54 7.18 17.86
C HIS A 351 17.98 8.60 17.85
N PHE A 352 17.33 9.00 18.93
CA PHE A 352 16.83 10.38 19.08
C PHE A 352 16.65 10.74 20.54
N LYS A 353 16.45 12.04 20.80
CA LYS A 353 16.11 12.57 22.12
C LYS A 353 14.71 13.16 22.09
N ILE A 354 13.90 12.82 23.10
CA ILE A 354 12.63 13.51 23.39
C ILE A 354 12.78 14.31 24.67
N GLN A 355 12.49 15.61 24.60
CA GLN A 355 12.38 16.46 25.78
C GLN A 355 10.92 16.81 26.02
N VAL A 356 10.39 16.45 27.19
CA VAL A 356 9.03 16.83 27.61
C VAL A 356 9.12 18.13 28.40
N HIS A 357 8.56 19.19 27.83
CA HIS A 357 8.61 20.53 28.40
C HIS A 357 7.44 20.77 29.37
N PRO A 358 7.57 21.72 30.31
CA PRO A 358 6.48 22.08 31.23
C PRO A 358 5.24 22.70 30.55
N ASP A 359 5.37 23.17 29.30
CA ASP A 359 4.29 23.82 28.53
C ASP A 359 3.46 22.83 27.70
N GLU A 360 3.43 21.55 28.08
CA GLU A 360 2.72 20.47 27.38
C GLU A 360 3.17 20.30 25.91
N THR A 361 4.43 20.61 25.63
CA THR A 361 5.07 20.32 24.34
C THR A 361 6.21 19.32 24.51
N CYS A 362 6.50 18.61 23.43
CA CYS A 362 7.64 17.72 23.31
C CYS A 362 8.57 18.24 22.22
N SER A 363 9.88 18.20 22.45
CA SER A 363 10.88 18.40 21.41
C SER A 363 11.52 17.08 21.03
N TYR A 364 11.65 16.83 19.74
CA TYR A 364 12.27 15.66 19.15
C TYR A 364 13.56 16.10 18.44
N THR A 365 14.66 15.42 18.73
CA THR A 365 15.97 15.66 18.10
C THR A 365 16.54 14.35 17.60
N PRO A 366 16.56 14.09 16.27
CA PRO A 366 17.14 12.87 15.72
C PRO A 366 18.67 12.91 15.80
N ALA A 367 19.27 11.76 16.03
CA ALA A 367 20.71 11.54 15.94
C ALA A 367 21.01 10.69 14.69
N LEU A 368 20.79 11.30 13.52
CA LEU A 368 21.02 10.69 12.22
C LEU A 368 22.37 11.17 11.65
N ASP A 369 23.24 10.22 11.35
CA ASP A 369 24.49 10.47 10.64
C ASP A 369 24.30 10.13 9.13
N PRO A 370 24.51 11.08 8.20
CA PRO A 370 24.31 10.83 6.77
C PRO A 370 25.18 9.71 6.18
N GLU A 371 26.36 9.44 6.76
CA GLU A 371 27.27 8.39 6.28
C GLU A 371 26.88 7.02 6.82
N ARG A 372 26.52 6.94 8.11
CA ARG A 372 26.19 5.67 8.78
C ARG A 372 24.74 5.24 8.56
N ASP A 373 23.80 6.18 8.59
CA ASP A 373 22.37 5.90 8.74
C ASP A 373 21.58 6.07 7.44
N LEU A 374 22.25 5.95 6.28
CA LEU A 374 21.67 6.25 4.96
C LEU A 374 20.41 5.42 4.65
N ALA A 375 20.36 4.16 5.09
CA ALA A 375 19.18 3.30 4.95
C ALA A 375 18.02 3.75 5.86
N THR A 376 18.31 4.05 7.12
CA THR A 376 17.34 4.59 8.09
C THR A 376 16.79 5.95 7.65
N ILE A 377 17.64 6.82 7.07
CA ILE A 377 17.24 8.14 6.58
C ILE A 377 16.19 8.00 5.47
N LYS A 378 16.40 7.09 4.50
CA LYS A 378 15.47 6.89 3.37
C LYS A 378 14.05 6.59 3.83
N ILE A 379 13.90 5.77 4.87
CA ILE A 379 12.60 5.33 5.38
C ILE A 379 12.00 6.33 6.37
N THR A 380 12.84 7.07 7.11
CA THR A 380 12.38 8.01 8.13
C THR A 380 11.58 9.14 7.48
N PRO A 381 10.37 9.47 7.98
CA PRO A 381 9.57 10.57 7.44
C PRO A 381 10.33 11.90 7.45
N ASP A 382 10.24 12.66 6.35
CA ASP A 382 11.03 13.89 6.15
C ASP A 382 10.96 14.85 7.34
N PHE A 383 9.76 15.05 7.91
CA PHE A 383 9.57 15.96 9.03
C PHE A 383 10.29 15.51 10.31
N LEU A 384 10.60 14.21 10.47
CA LEU A 384 11.34 13.64 11.61
C LEU A 384 12.83 13.47 11.34
N ARG A 385 13.34 13.87 10.17
CA ARG A 385 14.78 13.89 9.90
C ARG A 385 15.50 15.07 10.57
N GLN A 386 14.73 16.03 11.06
CA GLN A 386 15.23 17.25 11.68
C GLN A 386 14.59 17.49 13.05
N PHE A 387 15.05 18.52 13.75
CA PHE A 387 14.46 18.95 15.00
C PHE A 387 12.98 19.36 14.81
N VAL A 388 12.10 18.85 15.68
CA VAL A 388 10.68 19.22 15.69
C VAL A 388 10.21 19.45 17.12
N ARG A 389 9.35 20.46 17.30
CA ARG A 389 8.59 20.66 18.54
C ARG A 389 7.10 20.52 18.25
N PHE A 390 6.39 19.72 19.04
CA PHE A 390 4.98 19.42 18.85
C PHE A 390 4.25 19.29 20.20
N PRO A 391 2.92 19.44 20.25
CA PRO A 391 2.15 19.25 21.48
C PRO A 391 2.26 17.82 22.01
N THR A 392 2.29 17.61 23.33
CA THR A 392 2.39 16.26 23.93
C THR A 392 1.26 15.32 23.47
N LYS A 393 0.07 15.86 23.15
CA LYS A 393 -1.05 15.09 22.58
C LYS A 393 -0.74 14.45 21.21
N ALA A 394 0.25 14.98 20.48
CA ALA A 394 0.68 14.46 19.19
C ALA A 394 1.75 13.34 19.29
N CYS A 395 2.25 13.00 20.49
CA CYS A 395 3.27 11.95 20.67
C CYS A 395 2.86 10.61 20.03
N ALA A 396 1.61 10.18 20.23
CA ALA A 396 1.10 8.95 19.66
C ALA A 396 1.08 8.98 18.11
N HIS A 397 0.79 10.14 17.53
CA HIS A 397 0.82 10.33 16.08
C HIS A 397 2.24 10.28 15.53
N VAL A 398 3.19 10.92 16.20
CA VAL A 398 4.62 10.90 15.84
C VAL A 398 5.17 9.47 15.92
N TYR A 399 4.88 8.76 17.00
CA TYR A 399 5.22 7.34 17.15
C TYR A 399 4.62 6.50 16.01
N TRP A 400 3.32 6.68 15.72
CA TRP A 400 2.66 5.93 14.67
C TRP A 400 3.30 6.15 13.29
N LYS A 401 3.72 7.38 12.98
CA LYS A 401 4.43 7.67 11.73
C LYS A 401 5.80 6.99 11.64
N LEU A 402 6.55 6.94 12.74
CA LEU A 402 7.79 6.16 12.81
C LEU A 402 7.52 4.66 12.65
N PHE A 403 6.53 4.13 13.36
CA PHE A 403 6.15 2.72 13.30
C PHE A 403 5.73 2.30 11.89
N GLN A 404 4.93 3.12 11.20
CA GLN A 404 4.54 2.85 9.81
C GLN A 404 5.76 2.77 8.89
N ALA A 405 6.69 3.72 8.99
CA ALA A 405 7.90 3.77 8.17
C ALA A 405 8.80 2.55 8.40
N PHE A 406 8.99 2.15 9.66
CA PHE A 406 9.94 1.10 10.04
C PHE A 406 9.37 -0.31 9.98
N ASN A 407 8.05 -0.49 10.01
CA ASN A 407 7.44 -1.83 10.12
C ASN A 407 6.41 -2.15 9.04
N LEU A 408 5.81 -1.16 8.35
CA LEU A 408 4.69 -1.40 7.43
C LEU A 408 4.96 -0.98 5.98
N GLN A 409 5.90 -0.07 5.73
CA GLN A 409 6.29 0.25 4.36
C GLN A 409 7.22 -0.84 3.83
N ASP A 410 6.82 -1.48 2.72
CA ASP A 410 7.71 -2.31 1.92
C ASP A 410 8.79 -1.40 1.31
N THR A 411 10.03 -1.60 1.73
CA THR A 411 11.21 -0.80 1.35
C THR A 411 12.06 -1.52 0.33
#